data_AF-A0A6P5B1Q6-F1
#
_entry.id   AF-A0A6P5B1Q6-F1
#
_cell.length_a   1.000
_cell.length_b   1.000
_cell.length_c   1.000
_cell.angle_alpha   90.00
_cell.angle_beta   90.00
_cell.angle_gamma   90.00
#
_symmetry.space_group_name_H-M   'P 1'
#
loop_
_entity.id
_entity.type
_entity.pdbx_description
1 polymer ?
#
loop_
_entity_poly.entity_id
_entity_poly.type
_entity_poly.pdbx_seq_one_letter_code
_entity_poly.pdbx_strand_id
1 'polypeptide(L)'
;MTALRGLWPEMQDTCTSLGLMLSIVLFTGLARVVTRQQLNGPMAHAFVLEFLATFQLCFCTHELQLLSEQEPLHPTWPLTLIYFFSMVHGLTLVGTSSNPCGVMMQIMLGGMSAETGAIRLLAQLIGALCSRYCMSALWSLGLTKYHVSERSFACRNPIQVDLPKAVIIEAVCSFIFHSALLHFQEVRTKLRIHLLSALITFLVYAGGSLTGAVFNPTLALSLHFKCFDEAFLQFFIVYWLSPSLGILLMIVMFNFFLPWLYDNHTTNKKE
;
A
#
# COMPACT_ATOMS: atom_id res chain seq x y z
N MET A 1 -27.23 18.46 -24.47
CA MET A 1 -25.96 18.86 -25.12
C MET A 1 -24.97 19.54 -24.17
N THR A 2 -25.41 20.18 -23.09
CA THR A 2 -24.54 20.78 -22.05
C THR A 2 -23.88 19.74 -21.13
N ALA A 3 -24.58 18.66 -20.74
CA ALA A 3 -24.01 17.59 -19.91
C ALA A 3 -22.84 16.82 -20.59
N LEU A 4 -22.91 16.65 -21.92
CA LEU A 4 -21.85 15.95 -22.69
C LEU A 4 -20.54 16.76 -22.76
N ARG A 5 -20.63 18.09 -22.64
CA ARG A 5 -19.48 19.02 -22.72
C ARG A 5 -18.72 19.13 -21.40
N GLY A 6 -19.40 18.92 -20.27
CA GLY A 6 -18.77 18.82 -18.93
C GLY A 6 -18.08 17.47 -18.68
N LEU A 7 -18.54 16.40 -19.34
CA LEU A 7 -17.95 15.06 -19.24
C LEU A 7 -16.55 14.95 -19.89
N TRP A 8 -16.30 15.74 -20.93
CA TRP A 8 -15.10 15.63 -21.75
C TRP A 8 -13.80 16.06 -21.04
N PRO A 9 -13.76 17.19 -20.30
CA PRO A 9 -12.58 17.58 -19.53
C PRO A 9 -12.28 16.61 -18.38
N GLU A 10 -13.30 16.12 -17.67
CA GLU A 10 -13.13 15.17 -16.55
C GLU A 10 -12.60 13.82 -17.02
N MET A 11 -13.10 13.34 -18.17
CA MET A 11 -12.60 12.13 -18.80
C MET A 11 -11.15 12.31 -19.27
N GLN A 12 -10.79 13.49 -19.78
CA GLN A 12 -9.42 13.81 -20.19
C GLN A 12 -8.45 13.88 -19.00
N ASP A 13 -8.86 14.48 -17.87
CA ASP A 13 -8.06 14.52 -16.64
C ASP A 13 -7.80 13.10 -16.11
N THR A 14 -8.86 12.27 -16.06
CA THR A 14 -8.76 10.87 -15.64
C THR A 14 -7.83 10.08 -16.56
N CYS A 15 -7.97 10.20 -17.88
CA CYS A 15 -7.09 9.55 -18.84
C CYS A 15 -5.63 9.97 -18.69
N THR A 16 -5.37 11.23 -18.34
CA THR A 16 -4.02 11.76 -18.13
C THR A 16 -3.38 11.10 -16.91
N SER A 17 -4.07 11.08 -15.77
CA SER A 17 -3.62 10.37 -14.56
C SER A 17 -3.37 8.88 -14.81
N LEU A 18 -4.32 8.19 -15.47
CA LEU A 18 -4.16 6.78 -15.83
C LEU A 18 -2.97 6.55 -16.77
N GLY A 19 -2.72 7.46 -17.71
CA GLY A 19 -1.57 7.42 -18.61
C GLY A 19 -0.24 7.59 -17.87
N LEU A 20 -0.18 8.49 -16.88
CA LEU A 20 1.01 8.65 -16.02
C LEU A 20 1.27 7.40 -15.19
N MET A 21 0.24 6.84 -14.56
CA MET A 21 0.35 5.60 -13.79
C MET A 21 0.83 4.44 -14.68
N LEU A 22 0.26 4.27 -15.87
CA LEU A 22 0.69 3.26 -16.84
C LEU A 22 2.16 3.46 -17.23
N SER A 23 2.57 4.69 -17.50
CA SER A 23 3.96 5.02 -17.87
C SER A 23 4.94 4.61 -16.77
N ILE A 24 4.61 4.87 -15.50
CA ILE A 24 5.44 4.46 -14.36
C ILE A 24 5.44 2.94 -14.16
N VAL A 25 4.30 2.27 -14.32
CA VAL A 25 4.23 0.80 -14.25
C VAL A 25 5.14 0.17 -15.31
N LEU A 26 5.10 0.67 -16.55
CA LEU A 26 5.95 0.17 -17.63
C LEU A 26 7.44 0.47 -17.40
N PHE A 27 7.76 1.70 -16.98
CA PHE A 27 9.13 2.11 -16.69
C PHE A 27 9.75 1.28 -15.56
N THR A 28 9.05 1.16 -14.43
CA THR A 28 9.53 0.37 -13.29
C THR A 28 9.55 -1.12 -13.62
N GLY A 29 8.60 -1.63 -14.40
CA GLY A 29 8.61 -2.99 -14.93
C GLY A 29 9.86 -3.29 -15.75
N LEU A 30 10.19 -2.42 -16.71
CA LEU A 30 11.41 -2.54 -17.53
C LEU A 30 12.67 -2.46 -16.66
N ALA A 31 12.75 -1.48 -15.76
CA ALA A 31 13.87 -1.33 -14.84
C ALA A 31 14.08 -2.58 -13.98
N ARG A 32 13.00 -3.19 -13.46
CA ARG A 32 13.06 -4.45 -12.70
C ARG A 32 13.57 -5.61 -13.54
N VAL A 33 13.15 -5.72 -14.82
CA VAL A 33 13.66 -6.76 -15.73
C VAL A 33 15.17 -6.59 -15.94
N VAL A 34 15.62 -5.36 -16.21
CA VAL A 34 17.04 -5.05 -16.39
C VAL A 34 17.83 -5.34 -15.10
N THR A 35 17.34 -4.91 -13.94
CA THR A 35 17.97 -5.20 -12.64
C THR A 35 18.14 -6.70 -12.41
N ARG A 36 17.11 -7.51 -12.71
CA ARG A 36 17.17 -8.97 -12.56
C ARG A 36 18.19 -9.64 -13.48
N GLN A 37 18.47 -9.04 -14.63
CA GLN A 37 19.39 -9.59 -15.62
C GLN A 37 20.84 -9.14 -15.41
N GLN A 38 21.05 -7.90 -14.94
CA GLN A 38 22.37 -7.25 -14.98
C GLN A 38 23.01 -7.04 -13.61
N LEU A 39 22.21 -6.97 -12.53
CA LEU A 39 22.75 -6.59 -11.22
C LEU A 39 23.25 -7.81 -10.44
N ASN A 40 24.57 -7.94 -10.35
CA ASN A 40 25.23 -8.97 -9.55
C ASN A 40 25.40 -8.47 -8.11
N GLY A 41 24.76 -9.15 -7.15
CA GLY A 41 24.89 -8.87 -5.72
C GLY A 41 23.54 -8.94 -5.00
N PRO A 42 23.36 -9.84 -4.02
CA PRO A 42 22.06 -10.08 -3.40
C PRO A 42 21.48 -8.85 -2.68
N MET A 43 22.33 -8.07 -1.99
CA MET A 43 21.88 -6.88 -1.26
C MET A 43 21.51 -5.73 -2.19
N ALA A 44 22.33 -5.44 -3.21
CA ALA A 44 22.02 -4.42 -4.21
C ALA A 44 20.75 -4.79 -5.00
N HIS A 45 20.61 -6.07 -5.36
CA HIS A 45 19.42 -6.59 -6.01
C HIS A 45 18.16 -6.47 -5.14
N ALA A 46 18.25 -6.83 -3.85
CA ALA A 46 17.15 -6.64 -2.89
C ALA A 46 16.76 -5.17 -2.74
N PHE A 47 17.76 -4.28 -2.63
CA PHE A 47 17.54 -2.83 -2.52
C PHE A 47 16.82 -2.28 -3.76
N VAL A 48 17.37 -2.48 -4.96
CA VAL A 48 16.85 -1.85 -6.19
C VAL A 48 15.45 -2.36 -6.51
N LEU A 49 15.21 -3.67 -6.39
CA LEU A 49 13.87 -4.21 -6.65
C LEU A 49 12.84 -3.68 -5.66
N GLU A 50 13.18 -3.61 -4.37
CA GLU A 50 12.28 -3.09 -3.35
C GLU A 50 12.03 -1.59 -3.53
N PHE A 51 13.05 -0.81 -3.84
CA PHE A 51 12.96 0.61 -4.17
C PHE A 51 12.00 0.85 -5.34
N LEU A 52 12.20 0.16 -6.47
CA LEU A 52 11.34 0.27 -7.66
C LEU A 52 9.90 -0.13 -7.34
N ALA A 53 9.71 -1.14 -6.49
CA ALA A 53 8.39 -1.59 -6.09
C ALA A 53 7.63 -0.54 -5.28
N THR A 54 8.28 -0.02 -4.25
CA THR A 54 7.68 0.98 -3.38
C THR A 54 7.49 2.30 -4.11
N PHE A 55 8.40 2.67 -5.00
CA PHE A 55 8.24 3.83 -5.87
C PHE A 55 7.00 3.69 -6.75
N GLN A 56 6.83 2.57 -7.47
CA GLN A 56 5.66 2.31 -8.31
C GLN A 56 4.37 2.35 -7.49
N LEU A 57 4.33 1.65 -6.35
CA LEU A 57 3.18 1.60 -5.46
C LEU A 57 2.77 3.00 -5.01
N CYS A 58 3.69 3.73 -4.37
CA CYS A 58 3.39 5.04 -3.82
C CYS A 58 3.00 6.05 -4.91
N PHE A 59 3.72 6.07 -6.04
CA PHE A 59 3.39 6.94 -7.18
C PHE A 59 1.96 6.70 -7.66
N CYS A 60 1.60 5.44 -7.91
CA CYS A 60 0.26 5.09 -8.36
C CYS A 60 -0.78 5.47 -7.29
N THR A 61 -0.50 5.23 -6.01
CA THR A 61 -1.45 5.59 -4.94
C THR A 61 -1.65 7.10 -4.80
N HIS A 62 -0.65 7.94 -5.06
CA HIS A 62 -0.83 9.41 -5.12
C HIS A 62 -1.85 9.80 -6.19
N GLU A 63 -1.74 9.24 -7.40
CA GLU A 63 -2.70 9.48 -8.48
C GLU A 63 -4.09 8.89 -8.16
N LEU A 64 -4.16 7.70 -7.56
CA LEU A 64 -5.44 7.11 -7.11
C LEU A 64 -6.13 7.98 -6.06
N GLN A 65 -5.37 8.51 -5.09
CA GLN A 65 -5.89 9.42 -4.09
C GLN A 65 -6.43 10.69 -4.75
N LEU A 66 -5.67 11.27 -5.69
CA LEU A 66 -6.11 12.42 -6.47
C LEU A 66 -7.42 12.14 -7.23
N LEU A 67 -7.53 10.99 -7.89
CA LEU A 67 -8.74 10.57 -8.62
C LEU A 67 -9.93 10.30 -7.69
N SER A 68 -9.69 9.80 -6.47
CA SER A 68 -10.74 9.51 -5.50
C SER A 68 -11.38 10.76 -4.88
N GLU A 69 -10.67 11.88 -4.88
CA GLU A 69 -11.16 13.17 -4.36
C GLU A 69 -11.95 13.97 -5.39
N GLN A 70 -11.92 13.57 -6.66
CA GLN A 70 -12.74 14.18 -7.71
C GLN A 70 -14.20 13.79 -7.50
N GLU A 71 -15.15 14.62 -7.93
CA GLU A 71 -16.54 14.20 -8.02
C GLU A 71 -16.62 13.00 -8.98
N PRO A 72 -16.90 11.79 -8.47
CA PRO A 72 -16.76 10.62 -9.31
C PRO A 72 -17.96 10.54 -10.24
N LEU A 73 -17.71 10.32 -11.54
CA LEU A 73 -18.74 10.01 -12.53
C LEU A 73 -19.69 8.88 -12.08
N HIS A 74 -19.17 7.96 -11.26
CA HIS A 74 -19.93 6.90 -10.62
C HIS A 74 -19.37 6.59 -9.22
N PRO A 75 -20.21 6.37 -8.18
CA PRO A 75 -19.74 6.18 -6.80
C PRO A 75 -18.80 4.98 -6.62
N THR A 76 -18.82 3.99 -7.52
CA THR A 76 -17.94 2.81 -7.47
C THR A 76 -16.62 2.99 -8.23
N TRP A 77 -16.42 4.12 -8.92
CA TRP A 77 -15.24 4.35 -9.76
C TRP A 77 -13.92 4.32 -8.97
N PRO A 78 -13.78 5.01 -7.82
CA PRO A 78 -12.54 4.94 -7.03
C PRO A 78 -12.21 3.51 -6.56
N LEU A 79 -13.23 2.75 -6.13
CA LEU A 79 -13.06 1.36 -5.70
C LEU A 79 -12.64 0.45 -6.87
N THR A 80 -13.18 0.69 -8.06
CA THR A 80 -12.80 -0.02 -9.28
C THR A 80 -11.33 0.21 -9.63
N LEU A 81 -10.87 1.46 -9.50
CA LEU A 81 -9.46 1.82 -9.72
C LEU A 81 -8.55 1.19 -8.64
N ILE A 82 -8.94 1.23 -7.37
CA ILE A 82 -8.20 0.59 -6.27
C ILE A 82 -8.06 -0.91 -6.54
N TYR A 83 -9.14 -1.58 -6.92
CA TYR A 83 -9.10 -3.00 -7.26
C TYR A 83 -8.15 -3.27 -8.42
N PHE A 84 -8.31 -2.53 -9.52
CA PHE A 84 -7.52 -2.71 -10.73
C PHE A 84 -6.03 -2.50 -10.48
N PHE A 85 -5.65 -1.40 -9.83
CA PHE A 85 -4.25 -1.10 -9.55
C PHE A 85 -3.66 -1.99 -8.47
N SER A 86 -4.45 -2.44 -7.48
CA SER A 86 -4.02 -3.49 -6.54
C SER A 86 -3.66 -4.78 -7.30
N MET A 87 -4.42 -5.11 -8.34
CA MET A 87 -4.14 -6.24 -9.24
C MET A 87 -2.85 -6.02 -10.02
N VAL A 88 -2.68 -4.83 -10.63
CA VAL A 88 -1.47 -4.45 -11.36
C VAL A 88 -0.25 -4.58 -10.46
N HIS A 89 -0.31 -4.04 -9.25
CA HIS A 89 0.78 -4.16 -8.27
C HIS A 89 1.05 -5.63 -7.91
N GLY A 90 0.01 -6.44 -7.69
CA GLY A 90 0.18 -7.88 -7.45
C GLY A 90 0.85 -8.64 -8.60
N LEU A 91 0.66 -8.18 -9.85
CA LEU A 91 1.27 -8.76 -11.05
C LEU A 91 2.70 -8.25 -11.30
N THR A 92 2.98 -6.96 -11.07
CA THR A 92 4.29 -6.37 -11.41
C THR A 92 5.29 -6.39 -10.25
N LEU A 93 4.81 -6.41 -9.01
CA LEU A 93 5.65 -6.29 -7.81
C LEU A 93 6.03 -7.64 -7.17
N VAL A 94 6.02 -8.71 -7.96
CA VAL A 94 6.33 -10.06 -7.46
C VAL A 94 7.74 -10.12 -6.87
N GLY A 95 7.83 -10.70 -5.68
CA GLY A 95 9.08 -10.87 -4.93
C GLY A 95 9.49 -9.65 -4.11
N THR A 96 8.65 -8.62 -4.02
CA THR A 96 8.86 -7.41 -3.20
C THR A 96 7.76 -7.23 -2.17
N SER A 97 8.08 -6.65 -1.00
CA SER A 97 7.11 -6.49 0.09
C SER A 97 6.36 -5.15 -0.04
N SER A 98 7.08 -4.08 -0.39
CA SER A 98 6.59 -2.70 -0.47
C SER A 98 5.82 -2.21 0.76
N ASN A 99 6.04 -2.86 1.90
CA ASN A 99 5.35 -2.61 3.16
C ASN A 99 6.29 -3.05 4.31
N PRO A 100 6.65 -2.14 5.25
CA PRO A 100 7.45 -2.48 6.42
C PRO A 100 6.87 -3.61 7.27
N CYS A 101 5.54 -3.67 7.41
CA CYS A 101 4.87 -4.73 8.17
C CYS A 101 5.08 -6.11 7.53
N GLY A 102 5.14 -6.19 6.20
CA GLY A 102 5.47 -7.43 5.49
C GLY A 102 6.93 -7.85 5.69
N VAL A 103 7.87 -6.92 5.73
CA VAL A 103 9.28 -7.21 6.06
C VAL A 103 9.41 -7.69 7.50
N MET A 104 8.76 -6.99 8.45
CA MET A 104 8.75 -7.36 9.86
C MET A 104 8.19 -8.78 10.06
N MET A 105 7.05 -9.08 9.43
CA MET A 105 6.45 -10.41 9.45
C MET A 105 7.42 -11.49 8.94
N GLN A 106 8.10 -11.26 7.81
CA GLN A 106 9.05 -12.21 7.25
C GLN A 106 10.26 -12.43 8.17
N ILE A 107 10.75 -11.39 8.85
CA ILE A 107 11.84 -11.54 9.84
C ILE A 107 11.34 -12.36 11.04
N MET A 108 10.19 -12.01 11.62
CA MET A 108 9.65 -12.66 12.82
C MET A 108 9.30 -14.14 12.60
N LEU A 109 8.89 -14.49 11.38
CA LEU A 109 8.61 -15.89 10.99
C LEU A 109 9.83 -16.64 10.46
N GLY A 110 11.03 -16.03 10.47
CA GLY A 110 12.27 -16.65 9.99
C GLY A 110 12.41 -16.78 8.47
N GLY A 111 11.51 -16.16 7.69
CA GLY A 111 11.55 -16.13 6.22
C GLY A 111 12.56 -15.13 5.63
N MET A 112 13.15 -14.24 6.45
CA MET A 112 14.13 -13.25 6.01
C MET A 112 15.14 -12.91 7.12
N SER A 113 16.43 -12.80 6.76
CA SER A 113 17.46 -12.29 7.67
C SER A 113 17.23 -10.83 8.04
N ALA A 114 17.58 -10.41 9.25
CA ALA A 114 17.49 -9.01 9.68
C ALA A 114 18.28 -8.03 8.78
N GLU A 115 19.45 -8.45 8.28
CA GLU A 115 20.28 -7.63 7.37
C GLU A 115 19.55 -7.33 6.05
N THR A 116 19.10 -8.36 5.34
CA THR A 116 18.29 -8.19 4.12
C THR A 116 17.03 -7.36 4.42
N GLY A 117 16.38 -7.59 5.57
CA GLY A 117 15.23 -6.82 6.01
C GLY A 117 15.54 -5.33 6.15
N ALA A 118 16.64 -4.96 6.79
CA ALA A 118 17.07 -3.57 6.93
C ALA A 118 17.32 -2.90 5.57
N ILE A 119 17.96 -3.61 4.63
CA ILE A 119 18.18 -3.12 3.26
C ILE A 119 16.84 -2.86 2.54
N ARG A 120 15.87 -3.77 2.68
CA ARG A 120 14.53 -3.58 2.09
C ARG A 120 13.76 -2.43 2.73
N LEU A 121 13.81 -2.29 4.06
CA LEU A 121 13.18 -1.17 4.75
C LEU A 121 13.77 0.17 4.31
N LEU A 122 15.09 0.25 4.16
CA LEU A 122 15.77 1.43 3.63
C LEU A 122 15.31 1.74 2.20
N ALA A 123 15.27 0.72 1.33
CA ALA A 123 14.79 0.87 -0.04
C ALA A 123 13.33 1.34 -0.11
N GLN A 124 12.47 0.82 0.76
CA GLN A 124 11.07 1.23 0.89
C GLN A 124 10.98 2.72 1.25
N LEU A 125 11.69 3.16 2.29
CA LEU A 125 11.72 4.56 2.72
C LEU A 125 12.18 5.50 1.60
N ILE A 126 13.28 5.16 0.93
CA ILE A 126 13.82 5.96 -0.18
C ILE A 126 12.83 5.96 -1.36
N GLY A 127 12.24 4.81 -1.70
CA GLY A 127 11.23 4.69 -2.75
C GLY A 127 9.99 5.56 -2.50
N ALA A 128 9.49 5.57 -1.26
CA ALA A 128 8.41 6.44 -0.85
C ALA A 128 8.76 7.92 -0.97
N LEU A 129 9.89 8.35 -0.43
CA LEU A 129 10.31 9.76 -0.50
C LEU A 129 10.55 10.19 -1.96
N CYS A 130 11.24 9.38 -2.75
CA CYS A 130 11.44 9.65 -4.18
C CYS A 130 10.11 9.76 -4.94
N SER A 131 9.15 8.86 -4.69
CA SER A 131 7.83 8.94 -5.31
C SER A 131 7.14 10.26 -4.95
N ARG A 132 7.23 10.68 -3.69
CA ARG A 132 6.62 11.90 -3.19
C ARG A 132 7.19 13.17 -3.84
N TYR A 133 8.51 13.25 -3.98
CA TYR A 133 9.16 14.38 -4.65
C TYR A 133 8.89 14.37 -6.16
N CYS A 134 8.88 13.19 -6.79
CA CYS A 134 8.53 13.04 -8.19
C CYS A 134 7.09 13.52 -8.46
N MET A 135 6.14 13.10 -7.62
CA MET A 135 4.74 13.56 -7.70
C MET A 135 4.62 15.08 -7.51
N SER A 136 5.36 15.66 -6.56
CA SER A 136 5.37 17.11 -6.37
C SER A 136 5.83 17.87 -7.61
N ALA A 137 6.85 17.35 -8.30
CA ALA A 137 7.36 17.94 -9.54
C ALA A 137 6.42 17.72 -10.73
N LEU A 138 5.77 16.55 -10.82
CA LEU A 138 4.82 16.28 -11.90
C LEU A 138 3.53 17.08 -11.74
N TRP A 139 3.04 17.23 -10.51
CA TRP A 139 1.86 18.06 -10.24
C TRP A 139 2.14 19.54 -10.48
N SER A 140 3.37 20.03 -10.34
CA SER A 140 3.68 21.43 -10.70
C SER A 140 3.66 21.71 -12.20
N LEU A 141 3.64 20.66 -13.05
CA LEU A 141 3.49 20.81 -14.51
C LEU A 141 2.04 21.10 -14.93
N GLY A 142 1.05 20.96 -14.03
CA GLY A 142 -0.34 21.30 -14.34
C GLY A 142 -0.97 20.47 -15.46
N LEU A 143 -0.57 19.19 -15.60
CA LEU A 143 -1.07 18.32 -16.69
C LEU A 143 -2.58 18.07 -16.64
N THR A 144 -3.19 18.21 -15.46
CA THR A 144 -4.64 18.16 -15.24
C THR A 144 -5.04 19.34 -14.35
N LYS A 145 -6.34 19.68 -14.30
CA LYS A 145 -6.83 20.75 -13.40
C LYS A 145 -6.59 20.46 -11.91
N TYR A 146 -6.34 19.20 -11.56
CA TYR A 146 -6.09 18.76 -10.18
C TYR A 146 -4.59 18.65 -9.85
N HIS A 147 -3.72 18.70 -10.86
CA HIS A 147 -2.27 18.75 -10.69
C HIS A 147 -1.87 20.16 -10.29
N VAL A 148 -1.90 20.42 -8.99
CA VAL A 148 -1.55 21.72 -8.41
C VAL A 148 -0.48 21.55 -7.35
N SER A 149 0.48 22.48 -7.35
CA SER A 149 1.67 22.39 -6.51
C SER A 149 1.35 22.44 -5.01
N GLU A 150 0.30 23.18 -4.62
CA GLU A 150 -0.11 23.39 -3.23
C GLU A 150 -0.49 22.08 -2.52
N ARG A 151 -0.97 21.08 -3.28
CA ARG A 151 -1.27 19.72 -2.75
C ARG A 151 -0.05 19.07 -2.11
N SER A 152 1.13 19.42 -2.60
CA SER A 152 2.39 18.90 -2.08
C SER A 152 2.90 19.65 -0.84
N PHE A 153 2.26 20.73 -0.42
CA PHE A 153 2.78 21.55 0.68
C PHE A 153 1.87 21.55 1.91
N ALA A 154 0.59 21.21 1.77
CA ALA A 154 -0.36 21.16 2.88
C ALA A 154 -0.56 19.74 3.43
N CYS A 155 -0.70 19.61 4.75
CA CYS A 155 -1.25 18.38 5.32
C CYS A 155 -2.72 18.18 4.91
N ARG A 156 -3.00 17.04 4.30
CA ARG A 156 -4.36 16.54 4.06
C ARG A 156 -4.61 15.37 5.00
N ASN A 157 -5.14 15.67 6.18
CA ASN A 157 -5.29 14.70 7.25
C ASN A 157 -6.35 13.63 6.88
N PRO A 158 -5.97 12.36 6.67
CA PRO A 158 -6.91 11.27 6.39
C PRO A 158 -7.62 10.73 7.66
N ILE A 159 -7.17 11.10 8.86
CA ILE A 159 -7.72 10.60 10.13
C ILE A 159 -8.94 11.45 10.49
N GLN A 160 -10.13 10.86 10.33
CA GLN A 160 -11.43 11.50 10.56
C GLN A 160 -12.11 11.05 11.87
N VAL A 161 -11.42 10.22 12.67
CA VAL A 161 -11.91 9.66 13.93
C VAL A 161 -10.93 9.93 15.07
N ASP A 162 -11.36 9.71 16.31
CA ASP A 162 -10.50 9.81 17.48
C ASP A 162 -9.36 8.77 17.45
N LEU A 163 -8.24 9.12 18.08
CA LEU A 163 -7.00 8.35 18.03
C LEU A 163 -7.16 6.86 18.40
N PRO A 164 -7.89 6.47 19.46
CA PRO A 164 -8.10 5.05 19.78
C PRO A 164 -8.81 4.29 18.64
N LYS A 165 -9.85 4.88 18.03
CA LYS A 165 -10.54 4.27 16.90
C LYS A 165 -9.63 4.15 15.68
N ALA A 166 -8.85 5.19 15.37
CA ALA A 166 -7.89 5.16 14.28
C ALA A 166 -6.86 4.02 14.45
N VAL A 167 -6.34 3.86 15.66
CA VAL A 167 -5.43 2.76 16.02
C VAL A 167 -6.08 1.40 15.83
N ILE A 168 -7.33 1.21 16.25
CA ILE A 168 -8.05 -0.06 16.06
C ILE A 168 -8.23 -0.36 14.58
N ILE A 169 -8.66 0.62 13.78
CA ILE A 169 -8.94 0.45 12.35
C ILE A 169 -7.68 0.01 11.60
N GLU A 170 -6.57 0.72 11.75
CA GLU A 170 -5.31 0.41 11.05
C GLU A 170 -4.71 -0.93 11.51
N ALA A 171 -4.87 -1.29 12.79
CA ALA A 171 -4.38 -2.55 13.35
C ALA A 171 -5.19 -3.73 12.81
N VAL A 172 -6.53 -3.61 12.77
CA VAL A 172 -7.42 -4.62 12.21
C VAL A 172 -7.21 -4.77 10.70
N CYS A 173 -7.07 -3.67 9.94
CA CYS A 173 -6.77 -3.73 8.51
C CYS A 173 -5.45 -4.46 8.26
N SER A 174 -4.39 -4.11 9.01
CA SER A 174 -3.09 -4.78 8.90
C SER A 174 -3.16 -6.26 9.27
N PHE A 175 -3.84 -6.60 10.37
CA PHE A 175 -4.05 -7.97 10.80
C PHE A 175 -4.74 -8.80 9.71
N ILE A 176 -5.86 -8.32 9.17
CA ILE A 176 -6.63 -9.04 8.15
C ILE A 176 -5.80 -9.22 6.87
N PHE A 177 -5.17 -8.15 6.39
CA PHE A 177 -4.37 -8.17 5.16
C PHE A 177 -3.20 -9.15 5.26
N HIS A 178 -2.44 -9.10 6.35
CA HIS A 178 -1.27 -9.97 6.51
C HIS A 178 -1.65 -11.42 6.85
N SER A 179 -2.79 -11.64 7.52
CA SER A 179 -3.37 -12.99 7.68
C SER A 179 -3.67 -13.60 6.31
N ALA A 180 -4.35 -12.84 5.43
CA ALA A 180 -4.64 -13.29 4.07
C ALA A 180 -3.35 -13.51 3.26
N LEU A 181 -2.34 -12.65 3.43
CA LEU A 181 -1.04 -12.83 2.78
C LEU A 181 -0.35 -14.12 3.22
N LEU A 182 -0.44 -14.50 4.49
CA LEU A 182 0.11 -15.76 5.02
C LEU A 182 -0.66 -16.98 4.52
N HIS A 183 -1.99 -16.94 4.59
CA HIS A 183 -2.83 -18.12 4.30
C HIS A 183 -3.04 -18.38 2.80
N PHE A 184 -2.96 -17.35 1.96
CA PHE A 184 -3.12 -17.55 0.52
C PHE A 184 -1.84 -18.00 -0.17
N GLN A 185 -0.77 -18.37 0.55
CA GLN A 185 0.47 -18.86 -0.07
C GLN A 185 0.28 -20.12 -0.91
N GLU A 186 -0.62 -21.01 -0.49
CA GLU A 186 -0.94 -22.27 -1.21
C GLU A 186 -1.96 -22.07 -2.35
N VAL A 187 -2.63 -20.91 -2.40
CA VAL A 187 -3.59 -20.59 -3.46
C VAL A 187 -2.85 -20.26 -4.76
N ARG A 188 -3.38 -20.73 -5.90
CA ARG A 188 -2.84 -20.41 -7.23
C ARG A 188 -2.58 -18.91 -7.37
N THR A 189 -1.37 -18.54 -7.81
CA THR A 189 -0.87 -17.15 -7.83
C THR A 189 -1.84 -16.17 -8.47
N LYS A 190 -2.45 -16.52 -9.62
CA LYS A 190 -3.44 -15.65 -10.29
C LYS A 190 -4.65 -15.37 -9.40
N LEU A 191 -5.22 -16.39 -8.79
CA LEU A 191 -6.37 -16.27 -7.89
C LEU A 191 -5.98 -15.50 -6.61
N ARG A 192 -4.80 -15.79 -6.03
CA ARG A 192 -4.25 -15.06 -4.88
C ARG A 192 -4.20 -13.55 -5.12
N ILE A 193 -3.75 -13.12 -6.30
CA ILE A 193 -3.68 -11.69 -6.66
C ILE A 193 -5.09 -11.07 -6.67
N HIS A 194 -6.07 -11.73 -7.28
CA HIS A 194 -7.45 -11.25 -7.27
C HIS A 194 -8.05 -11.19 -5.86
N LEU A 195 -7.81 -12.20 -5.03
CA LEU A 195 -8.30 -12.25 -3.65
C LEU A 195 -7.71 -11.12 -2.80
N LEU A 196 -6.39 -10.89 -2.88
CA LEU A 196 -5.74 -9.80 -2.16
C LEU A 196 -6.19 -8.43 -2.68
N SER A 197 -6.41 -8.28 -4.00
CA SER A 197 -6.90 -7.03 -4.58
C SER A 197 -8.34 -6.72 -4.13
N ALA A 198 -9.20 -7.74 -4.10
CA ALA A 198 -10.55 -7.62 -3.57
C ALA A 198 -10.55 -7.28 -2.08
N LEU A 199 -9.65 -7.92 -1.31
CA LEU A 199 -9.49 -7.65 0.12
C LEU A 199 -9.04 -6.22 0.40
N ILE A 200 -8.01 -5.73 -0.28
CA ILE A 200 -7.55 -4.33 -0.16
C ILE A 200 -8.70 -3.39 -0.49
N THR A 201 -9.42 -3.64 -1.58
CA THR A 201 -10.58 -2.81 -1.99
C THR A 201 -11.66 -2.79 -0.91
N PHE A 202 -11.97 -3.95 -0.31
CA PHE A 202 -12.94 -4.05 0.78
C PHE A 202 -12.49 -3.29 2.03
N LEU A 203 -11.21 -3.42 2.43
CA LEU A 203 -10.66 -2.69 3.58
C LEU A 203 -10.69 -1.18 3.35
N VAL A 204 -10.34 -0.72 2.15
CA VAL A 204 -10.43 0.70 1.78
C VAL A 204 -11.88 1.18 1.74
N TYR A 205 -12.82 0.37 1.26
CA TYR A 205 -14.24 0.69 1.34
C TYR A 205 -14.73 0.83 2.80
N ALA A 206 -14.29 -0.08 3.69
CA ALA A 206 -14.75 -0.12 5.07
C ALA A 206 -14.10 0.94 5.98
N GLY A 207 -12.82 1.23 5.79
CA GLY A 207 -12.03 2.11 6.67
C GLY A 207 -11.47 3.38 6.01
N GLY A 208 -11.58 3.50 4.68
CA GLY A 208 -10.95 4.58 3.90
C GLY A 208 -11.42 5.97 4.31
N SER A 209 -12.70 6.15 4.59
CA SER A 209 -13.24 7.43 5.07
C SER A 209 -12.89 7.76 6.52
N LEU A 210 -12.33 6.81 7.27
CA LEU A 210 -12.03 6.96 8.69
C LEU A 210 -10.53 7.23 8.94
N THR A 211 -9.66 6.52 8.23
CA THR A 211 -8.19 6.62 8.37
C THR A 211 -7.44 6.58 7.04
N GLY A 212 -8.13 6.48 5.91
CA GLY A 212 -7.51 6.12 4.63
C GLY A 212 -7.29 4.61 4.44
N ALA A 213 -7.42 3.81 5.51
CA ALA A 213 -7.16 2.36 5.52
C ALA A 213 -5.83 2.02 4.81
N VAL A 214 -4.72 2.54 5.34
CA VAL A 214 -3.43 2.48 4.64
C VAL A 214 -2.66 1.20 4.96
N PHE A 215 -2.66 0.78 6.23
CA PHE A 215 -2.04 -0.44 6.80
C PHE A 215 -0.62 -0.74 6.27
N ASN A 216 0.09 0.31 5.86
CA ASN A 216 1.40 0.28 5.25
C ASN A 216 2.16 1.55 5.67
N PRO A 217 3.10 1.43 6.62
CA PRO A 217 3.77 2.61 7.19
C PRO A 217 4.54 3.46 6.17
N THR A 218 5.17 2.82 5.17
CA THR A 218 5.91 3.54 4.13
C THR A 218 4.99 4.22 3.13
N LEU A 219 3.88 3.58 2.77
CA LEU A 219 2.87 4.22 1.91
C LEU A 219 2.25 5.43 2.62
N ALA A 220 1.92 5.31 3.91
CA ALA A 220 1.41 6.41 4.72
C ALA A 220 2.41 7.57 4.79
N LEU A 221 3.71 7.27 4.96
CA LEU A 221 4.76 8.29 4.94
C LEU A 221 4.81 9.04 3.60
N SER A 222 4.66 8.33 2.47
CA SER A 222 4.64 8.97 1.14
C SER A 222 3.42 9.88 0.97
N LEU A 223 2.21 9.37 1.24
CA LEU A 223 0.96 10.09 1.02
C LEU A 223 0.82 11.29 1.97
N HIS A 224 1.18 11.12 3.24
CA HIS A 224 0.90 12.08 4.30
C HIS A 224 2.16 12.73 4.88
N PHE A 225 3.22 12.86 4.08
CA PHE A 225 4.51 13.40 4.50
C PHE A 225 4.39 14.73 5.28
N LYS A 226 3.55 15.66 4.80
CA LYS A 226 3.32 16.95 5.47
C LYS A 226 2.54 16.83 6.78
N CYS A 227 1.68 15.83 6.92
CA CYS A 227 1.03 15.58 8.19
C CYS A 227 1.95 14.91 9.22
N PHE A 228 2.94 14.13 8.77
CA PHE A 228 4.01 13.66 9.65
C PHE A 228 4.87 14.82 10.16
N ASP A 229 5.09 15.86 9.35
CA ASP A 229 5.78 17.09 9.74
C ASP A 229 4.98 17.87 10.79
N GLU A 230 3.68 18.05 10.58
CA GLU A 230 2.81 18.82 11.47
C GLU A 230 2.40 18.07 12.76
N ALA A 231 2.22 16.75 12.70
CA ALA A 231 1.65 15.92 13.78
C ALA A 231 2.32 14.54 13.89
N PHE A 232 3.66 14.53 13.94
CA PHE A 232 4.48 13.30 13.91
C PHE A 232 3.98 12.19 14.83
N LEU A 233 3.75 12.47 16.12
CA LEU A 233 3.36 11.44 17.09
C LEU A 233 2.04 10.77 16.74
N GLN A 234 1.03 11.55 16.33
CA GLN A 234 -0.27 11.02 15.96
C GLN A 234 -0.16 10.11 14.73
N PHE A 235 0.52 10.56 13.69
CA PHE A 235 0.70 9.79 12.45
C PHE A 235 1.60 8.57 12.65
N PHE A 236 2.63 8.67 13.48
CA PHE A 236 3.48 7.54 13.83
C PHE A 236 2.70 6.47 14.61
N ILE A 237 1.89 6.85 15.59
CA ILE A 237 1.05 5.91 16.34
C ILE A 237 0.06 5.20 15.40
N VAL A 238 -0.65 5.95 14.56
CA VAL A 238 -1.71 5.42 13.70
C VAL A 238 -1.17 4.60 12.53
N TYR A 239 -0.08 5.03 11.87
CA TYR A 239 0.38 4.38 10.65
C TYR A 239 1.63 3.52 10.78
N TRP A 240 2.37 3.63 11.89
CA TRP A 240 3.54 2.76 12.14
C TRP A 240 3.26 1.75 13.24
N LEU A 241 2.88 2.21 14.44
CA LEU A 241 2.70 1.33 15.60
C LEU A 241 1.46 0.45 15.45
N SER A 242 0.34 1.01 15.02
CA SER A 242 -0.91 0.27 14.87
C SER A 242 -0.84 -0.86 13.82
N PRO A 243 -0.36 -0.63 12.58
CA PRO A 243 -0.17 -1.73 11.62
C PRO A 243 0.82 -2.80 12.12
N SER A 244 1.86 -2.40 12.86
CA SER A 244 2.81 -3.32 13.48
C SER A 244 2.17 -4.17 14.58
N LEU A 245 1.28 -3.57 15.39
CA LEU A 245 0.46 -4.30 16.36
C LEU A 245 -0.43 -5.35 15.66
N GLY A 246 -1.01 -5.03 14.51
CA GLY A 246 -1.78 -5.97 13.70
C GLY A 246 -0.99 -7.23 13.33
N ILE A 247 0.29 -7.07 12.93
CA ILE A 247 1.19 -8.20 12.67
C ILE A 247 1.47 -9.02 13.93
N LEU A 248 1.75 -8.36 15.05
CA LEU A 248 2.04 -9.04 16.31
C LEU A 248 0.84 -9.88 16.75
N LEU A 249 -0.37 -9.32 16.69
CA LEU A 249 -1.62 -10.03 17.01
C LEU A 249 -1.85 -11.22 16.08
N MET A 250 -1.57 -11.05 14.79
CA MET A 250 -1.64 -12.13 13.81
C MET A 250 -0.71 -13.28 14.18
N ILE A 251 0.56 -12.99 14.50
CA ILE A 251 1.55 -14.01 14.89
C ILE A 251 1.12 -14.71 16.18
N VAL A 252 0.67 -13.95 17.19
CA VAL A 252 0.15 -14.52 18.45
C VAL A 252 -1.02 -15.47 18.18
N MET A 253 -1.94 -15.06 17.32
CA MET A 253 -3.13 -15.86 17.01
C MET A 253 -2.77 -17.17 16.29
N PHE A 254 -1.98 -17.11 15.21
CA PHE A 254 -1.71 -18.30 14.39
C PHE A 254 -0.63 -19.22 14.94
N ASN A 255 0.38 -18.70 15.63
CA ASN A 255 1.48 -19.53 16.12
C ASN A 255 1.26 -20.06 17.54
N PHE A 256 0.38 -19.44 18.32
CA PHE A 256 0.18 -19.82 19.72
C PHE A 256 -1.28 -20.17 20.01
N PHE A 257 -2.21 -19.25 19.75
CA PHE A 257 -3.61 -19.43 20.19
C PHE A 257 -4.34 -20.55 19.46
N LEU A 258 -4.27 -20.60 18.12
CA LEU A 258 -4.96 -21.64 17.34
C LEU A 258 -4.36 -23.05 17.56
N PRO A 259 -3.04 -23.25 17.57
CA PRO A 259 -2.45 -24.55 17.93
C PRO A 259 -2.86 -25.00 19.33
N TRP A 260 -2.81 -24.10 20.32
CA TRP A 260 -3.23 -24.41 21.69
C TRP A 260 -4.71 -24.82 21.76
N LEU A 261 -5.60 -24.12 21.05
CA LEU A 261 -7.01 -24.51 20.96
C LEU A 261 -7.20 -25.89 20.32
N TYR A 262 -6.48 -26.17 19.23
CA TYR A 262 -6.55 -27.45 18.55
C TYR A 262 -6.12 -28.60 19.46
N ASP A 263 -4.98 -28.44 20.13
CA ASP A 263 -4.44 -29.45 21.04
C ASP A 263 -5.40 -29.75 22.19
N ASN A 264 -5.99 -28.70 22.81
CA ASN A 264 -7.00 -28.86 23.86
C ASN A 264 -8.28 -29.57 23.39
N HIS A 265 -8.69 -29.37 22.13
CA HIS A 265 -9.84 -30.10 21.58
C HIS A 265 -9.50 -31.56 21.28
N THR A 266 -8.24 -31.90 20.97
CA THR A 266 -7.82 -33.29 20.76
C THR A 266 -7.63 -34.07 22.06
N THR A 267 -7.22 -33.44 23.16
CA THR A 267 -7.14 -34.06 24.49
C THR A 267 -8.52 -34.39 25.04
N ASN A 268 -9.46 -33.45 24.98
CA ASN A 268 -10.86 -33.66 25.43
C ASN A 268 -11.66 -34.69 24.60
N LYS A 269 -11.18 -35.12 23.42
CA LYS A 269 -11.81 -36.19 22.63
C LYS A 269 -11.26 -37.59 22.92
N LYS A 270 -10.17 -37.69 23.67
CA LYS A 270 -9.49 -38.96 24.01
C LYS A 270 -9.80 -39.43 25.45
N GLU A 271 -10.46 -38.60 26.23
CA GLU A 271 -11.11 -38.94 27.52
C GLU A 271 -12.58 -39.29 27.29
#